data_AF-A0AAE5BY14-F1
#
_entry.id   AF-A0AAE5BY14-F1
#
_cell.length_a   1.000
_cell.length_b   1.000
_cell.length_c   1.000
_cell.angle_alpha   90.00
_cell.angle_beta   90.00
_cell.angle_gamma   90.00
#
_symmetry.space_group_name_H-M   'P 1'
#
loop_
_entity.id
_entity.type
_entity.pdbx_description
1 polymer ?
#
loop_
_entity_poly.entity_id
_entity_poly.type
_entity_poly.pdbx_seq_one_letter_code
_entity_poly.pdbx_strand_id
1 'polypeptide(L)'
;MRLDFVEAKADAPSIIFVDELDSFGNRESFDHDNKSYFTQMVHAFLECLDGADVREGVVVIGATNNPSDIDPAIRRAGRLDKQFAIPLPGANDQIGW
;
A
#
# COMPACT_ATOMS: atom_id res chain seq x y z
N MET A 1 0.34 -2.19 11.99
CA MET A 1 0.45 -2.98 10.75
C MET A 1 -0.04 -4.41 10.92
N ARG A 2 0.73 -5.35 11.50
CA ARG A 2 0.29 -6.77 11.54
C ARG A 2 -1.04 -6.96 12.29
N LEU A 3 -1.24 -6.25 13.40
CA LEU A 3 -2.49 -6.27 14.15
C LEU A 3 -3.67 -5.81 13.30
N ASP A 4 -3.53 -4.70 12.57
CA ASP A 4 -4.57 -4.15 11.69
C ASP A 4 -5.05 -5.18 10.65
N PHE A 5 -4.14 -6.00 10.09
CA PHE A 5 -4.52 -7.08 9.16
C PHE A 5 -5.26 -8.24 9.86
N VAL A 6 -4.92 -8.53 11.11
CA VAL A 6 -5.63 -9.55 11.92
C VAL A 6 -7.04 -9.06 12.27
N GLU A 7 -7.17 -7.82 12.72
CA GLU A 7 -8.45 -7.18 13.05
C GLU A 7 -9.35 -7.08 11.81
N ALA A 8 -8.82 -6.57 10.69
CA ALA A 8 -9.57 -6.48 9.45
C ALA A 8 -10.10 -7.84 8.97
N LYS A 9 -9.33 -8.91 9.17
CA LYS A 9 -9.79 -10.28 8.86
C LYS A 9 -10.90 -10.74 9.78
N ALA A 10 -10.81 -10.44 11.08
CA ALA A 10 -11.87 -10.77 12.05
C ALA A 10 -13.17 -10.00 11.75
N ASP A 11 -13.05 -8.77 11.25
CA ASP A 11 -14.15 -7.87 10.93
C ASP A 11 -14.63 -7.96 9.46
N ALA A 12 -14.22 -9.01 8.73
CA ALA A 12 -14.60 -9.16 7.33
C ALA A 12 -16.15 -9.21 7.17
N PRO A 13 -16.73 -8.51 6.17
CA PRO A 13 -16.05 -7.80 5.09
C PRO A 13 -15.53 -6.41 5.50
N SER A 14 -14.25 -6.13 5.20
CA SER A 14 -13.58 -4.91 5.64
C SER A 14 -12.64 -4.33 4.59
N ILE A 15 -12.25 -3.06 4.80
CA ILE A 15 -11.29 -2.35 3.96
C ILE A 15 -10.14 -1.86 4.84
N ILE A 16 -8.90 -2.15 4.44
CA ILE A 16 -7.70 -1.51 4.99
C ILE A 16 -7.30 -0.39 4.03
N PHE A 17 -7.27 0.84 4.52
CA PHE A 17 -6.79 1.99 3.76
C PHE A 17 -5.43 2.44 4.30
N VAL A 18 -4.43 2.44 3.43
CA VAL A 18 -3.06 2.88 3.73
C VAL A 18 -2.81 4.18 2.96
N ASP A 19 -2.88 5.31 3.66
CA ASP A 19 -2.47 6.58 3.09
C ASP A 19 -0.94 6.74 3.11
N GLU A 20 -0.41 7.64 2.29
CA GLU A 20 1.02 7.92 2.17
C GLU A 20 1.86 6.64 2.02
N LEU A 21 1.46 5.75 1.10
CA LEU A 21 2.13 4.47 0.86
C LEU A 21 3.61 4.64 0.43
N ASP A 22 3.98 5.80 -0.09
CA ASP A 22 5.36 6.21 -0.38
C ASP A 22 6.23 6.37 0.87
N SER A 23 5.65 6.41 2.08
CA SER A 23 6.40 6.39 3.35
C SER A 23 7.20 5.11 3.58
N PHE A 24 6.80 3.99 2.96
CA PHE A 24 7.61 2.77 2.93
C PHE A 24 8.90 2.93 2.14
N GLY A 25 8.89 3.86 1.18
CA GLY A 25 9.95 4.15 0.23
C GLY A 25 10.33 2.98 -0.67
N ASN A 26 11.44 3.17 -1.39
CA ASN A 26 12.02 2.19 -2.28
C ASN A 26 13.34 1.69 -1.69
N ARG A 27 13.42 0.37 -1.42
CA ARG A 27 14.62 -0.25 -0.81
C ARG A 27 15.91 -0.04 -1.62
N GLU A 28 15.77 0.23 -2.91
CA GLU A 28 16.89 0.49 -3.83
C GLU A 28 17.46 1.90 -3.66
N SER A 29 16.69 2.82 -3.07
CA SER A 29 17.04 4.24 -2.93
C SER A 29 17.58 4.61 -1.55
N PHE A 30 17.54 3.71 -0.56
CA PHE A 30 18.01 4.01 0.80
C PHE A 30 19.52 3.99 0.94
N ASP A 31 20.04 4.99 1.66
CA ASP A 31 21.45 5.06 2.08
C ASP A 31 21.77 3.99 3.15
N HIS A 32 23.05 3.62 3.26
CA HIS A 32 23.52 2.44 4.00
C HIS A 32 23.08 2.41 5.47
N ASP A 33 23.00 3.57 6.14
CA ASP A 33 22.79 3.64 7.58
C ASP A 33 21.37 3.20 8.02
N ASN A 34 20.35 3.45 7.19
CA ASN A 34 18.95 3.14 7.54
C ASN A 34 18.34 2.00 6.72
N LYS A 35 19.07 1.47 5.73
CA LYS A 35 18.55 0.49 4.76
C LYS A 35 17.96 -0.76 5.41
N SER A 36 18.57 -1.28 6.47
CA SER A 36 18.12 -2.51 7.13
C SER A 36 16.73 -2.37 7.76
N TYR A 37 16.48 -1.24 8.44
CA TYR A 37 15.21 -0.98 9.11
C TYR A 37 14.06 -0.87 8.10
N PHE A 38 14.22 -0.02 7.08
CA PHE A 38 13.21 0.15 6.04
C PHE A 38 12.97 -1.16 5.27
N THR A 39 14.02 -1.91 4.97
CA THR A 39 13.89 -3.22 4.29
C THR A 39 13.02 -4.17 5.13
N GLN A 40 13.24 -4.24 6.44
CA GLN A 40 12.43 -5.08 7.33
C GLN A 40 10.97 -4.64 7.39
N MET A 41 10.69 -3.33 7.42
CA MET A 41 9.32 -2.82 7.36
C MET A 41 8.62 -3.20 6.06
N VAL A 42 9.28 -3.00 4.92
CA VAL A 42 8.74 -3.39 3.61
C VAL A 42 8.47 -4.89 3.58
N HIS A 43 9.40 -5.72 4.06
CA HIS A 43 9.20 -7.18 4.14
C HIS A 43 7.98 -7.55 5.00
N ALA A 44 7.82 -6.95 6.17
CA ALA A 44 6.68 -7.20 7.04
C ALA A 44 5.35 -6.83 6.38
N PHE A 45 5.32 -5.74 5.59
CA PHE A 45 4.15 -5.36 4.82
C PHE A 45 3.86 -6.35 3.69
N LEU A 46 4.90 -6.78 2.96
CA LEU A 46 4.77 -7.78 1.91
C LEU A 46 4.25 -9.12 2.43
N GLU A 47 4.66 -9.54 3.62
CA GLU A 47 4.13 -10.74 4.29
C GLU A 47 2.63 -10.60 4.61
N CYS A 48 2.17 -9.41 4.99
CA CYS A 48 0.74 -9.16 5.23
C CYS A 48 -0.07 -9.19 3.93
N LEU A 49 0.53 -8.76 2.81
CA LEU A 49 -0.07 -8.83 1.49
C LEU A 49 0.02 -10.23 0.87
N ASP A 50 1.11 -10.99 1.07
CA ASP A 50 1.27 -12.32 0.50
C ASP A 50 0.55 -13.38 1.34
N GLY A 51 -0.77 -13.45 1.18
CA GLY A 51 -1.60 -14.49 1.76
C GLY A 51 -2.93 -14.59 1.01
N ALA A 52 -3.03 -15.49 0.04
CA ALA A 52 -4.26 -15.71 -0.71
C ALA A 52 -5.42 -16.17 0.19
N ASP A 53 -5.15 -17.08 1.14
CA ASP A 53 -6.12 -17.52 2.16
C ASP A 53 -6.28 -16.52 3.32
N VAL A 54 -5.45 -15.48 3.37
CA VAL A 54 -5.40 -14.55 4.50
C VAL A 54 -6.33 -13.35 4.30
N ARG A 55 -6.72 -13.05 3.05
CA ARG A 55 -7.47 -11.81 2.69
C ARG A 55 -8.87 -12.06 2.13
N GLU A 56 -9.45 -13.24 2.32
CA GLU A 56 -10.85 -13.46 1.95
C GLU A 56 -11.75 -12.47 2.71
N GLY A 57 -12.51 -11.65 1.96
CA GLY A 57 -13.36 -10.60 2.53
C GLY A 57 -12.64 -9.30 2.94
N VAL A 58 -11.33 -9.17 2.74
CA VAL A 58 -10.56 -7.95 3.07
C VAL A 58 -10.01 -7.31 1.81
N VAL A 59 -10.36 -6.05 1.56
CA VAL A 59 -9.81 -5.25 0.45
C VAL A 59 -8.76 -4.29 1.01
N VAL A 60 -7.55 -4.30 0.43
CA VAL A 60 -6.49 -3.36 0.79
C VAL A 60 -6.37 -2.29 -0.30
N ILE A 61 -6.42 -1.03 0.09
CA ILE A 61 -6.28 0.14 -0.78
C ILE A 61 -5.10 0.97 -0.28
N GLY A 62 -4.19 1.33 -1.18
CA GLY A 62 -3.10 2.25 -0.90
C GLY A 62 -3.26 3.56 -1.66
N ALA A 63 -2.96 4.69 -1.02
CA ALA A 63 -2.90 6.02 -1.64
C ALA A 63 -1.47 6.58 -1.57
N THR A 64 -1.07 7.34 -2.59
CA THR A 64 0.25 7.98 -2.63
C THR A 64 0.23 9.18 -3.57
N ASN A 65 1.10 10.15 -3.29
CA ASN A 65 1.40 11.23 -4.23
C ASN A 65 2.63 10.91 -5.11
N ASN A 66 3.49 9.98 -4.69
CA ASN A 66 4.77 9.68 -5.33
C ASN A 66 4.86 8.18 -5.73
N PRO A 67 4.16 7.75 -6.80
CA PRO A 67 4.12 6.34 -7.19
C PRO A 67 5.49 5.76 -7.62
N SER A 68 6.47 6.62 -7.95
CA SER A 68 7.87 6.22 -8.22
C SER A 68 8.60 5.74 -6.98
N ASP A 69 8.19 6.21 -5.80
CA ASP A 69 8.92 6.03 -4.55
C ASP A 69 8.44 4.77 -3.82
N ILE A 70 7.39 4.11 -4.32
CA ILE A 70 6.91 2.85 -3.79
C ILE A 70 7.82 1.70 -4.23
N ASP A 71 8.24 0.88 -3.28
CA ASP A 71 8.95 -0.37 -3.53
C ASP A 71 8.27 -1.23 -4.61
N PRO A 72 8.96 -1.58 -5.72
CA PRO A 72 8.36 -2.31 -6.82
C PRO A 72 7.75 -3.65 -6.41
N ALA A 73 8.21 -4.25 -5.31
CA ALA A 73 7.66 -5.51 -4.84
C ALA A 73 6.22 -5.33 -4.31
N ILE A 74 5.87 -4.20 -3.71
CA ILE A 74 4.50 -3.94 -3.21
C ILE A 74 3.47 -3.95 -4.35
N ARG A 75 3.89 -3.52 -5.54
CA ARG A 75 3.05 -3.36 -6.74
C ARG A 75 2.92 -4.63 -7.60
N ARG A 76 3.52 -5.74 -7.19
CA ARG A 76 3.51 -7.00 -7.96
C ARG A 76 2.15 -7.71 -7.90
N ALA A 77 1.92 -8.58 -8.88
CA ALA A 77 0.73 -9.43 -8.97
C ALA A 77 0.44 -10.14 -7.63
N GLY A 78 -0.82 -10.11 -7.20
CA GLY A 78 -1.25 -10.69 -5.93
C GLY A 78 -1.04 -9.79 -4.71
N ARG A 79 -0.53 -8.56 -4.87
CA ARG A 79 -0.36 -7.57 -3.79
C ARG A 79 -1.22 -6.33 -4.06
N LEU A 80 -0.62 -5.19 -4.37
CA LEU A 80 -1.31 -3.99 -4.86
C LEU A 80 -1.09 -3.85 -6.38
N ASP A 81 -1.62 -4.80 -7.14
CA ASP A 81 -1.41 -4.92 -8.57
C ASP A 81 -2.33 -4.02 -9.42
N LYS A 82 -3.55 -3.75 -8.92
CA LYS A 82 -4.46 -2.78 -9.53
C LYS A 82 -4.06 -1.35 -9.17
N GLN A 83 -3.75 -0.54 -10.18
CA GLN A 83 -3.35 0.84 -10.01
C GLN A 83 -4.31 1.76 -10.74
N PHE A 84 -4.74 2.82 -10.04
CA PHE A 84 -5.65 3.83 -10.57
C PHE A 84 -4.98 5.20 -10.41
N ALA A 85 -4.76 5.89 -11.52
CA ALA A 85 -4.31 7.27 -11.49
C ALA A 85 -5.52 8.18 -11.34
N ILE A 86 -5.50 9.03 -10.31
CA ILE A 86 -6.52 10.06 -10.10
C ILE A 86 -5.92 11.39 -10.54
N PRO A 87 -6.26 11.90 -11.76
CA PRO A 87 -5.76 13.19 -12.20
C PRO A 87 -6.44 14.32 -11.43
N LEU A 88 -5.88 15.52 -11.52
CA LEU A 88 -6.57 16.73 -11.08
C LEU A 88 -7.92 16.85 -11.82
N PRO A 89 -8.97 17.35 -11.15
CA PRO A 89 -10.29 17.49 -11.75
C PRO A 89 -10.23 18.43 -12.97
N GLY A 90 -10.87 18.02 -14.06
CA GLY A 90 -11.01 18.85 -15.25
C GLY A 90 -11.98 20.02 -15.02
N ALA A 91 -12.06 20.94 -15.98
CA ALA A 91 -12.90 22.14 -15.87
C ALA A 91 -14.39 21.83 -15.59
N ASN A 92 -14.89 20.69 -16.05
CA ASN A 92 -16.28 20.25 -15.82
C ASN A 92 -16.47 19.43 -14.54
N ASP A 93 -15.37 18.94 -13.94
CA ASP A 93 -15.40 18.15 -12.70
C ASP A 93 -15.30 19.05 -11.45
N GLN A 94 -14.83 20.29 -11.64
CA GLN A 94 -14.74 21.32 -10.61
C GLN A 94 -16.11 21.98 -10.39
N ILE A 95 -17.11 21.19 -10.01
CA ILE A 95 -18.40 21.69 -9.54
C ILE A 95 -18.33 21.94 -8.03
N GLY A 96 -17.83 23.13 -7.68
CA GLY A 96 -18.15 23.80 -6.42
C GLY A 96 -17.31 23.45 -5.19
N TRP A 97 -16.65 24.47 -4.65
CA TRP A 97 -16.92 24.95 -3.29
C TRP A 97 -17.32 26.43 -3.38
#